data_AF-A0A7J4DCZ2-F1
#
_entry.id   AF-A0A7J4DCZ2-F1
#
_cell.length_a   1.000
_cell.length_b   1.000
_cell.length_c   1.000
_cell.angle_alpha   90.00
_cell.angle_beta   90.00
_cell.angle_gamma   90.00
#
_symmetry.space_group_name_H-M   'P 1'
#
loop_
_entity.id
_entity.type
_entity.pdbx_description
1 polymer ?
#
loop_
_entity_poly.entity_id
_entity_poly.type
_entity_poly.pdbx_seq_one_letter_code
_entity_poly.pdbx_strand_id
1 'polypeptide(L)'
;MKNFLGDLSSLWRLDTLPAIPRLSWWWYWAIMYVPDPDNPARSRQLMILWSTKETSAIRVSGHWWRPGSRMSTDEHGGLVVPGMVCAWWYDGKRMFEPLVLKECRMAVVDDNHPLWPGEGTGTGAGALVPLLDEDFSLGMRPGNESIWLCLTSDAEARAEGAPMSFEAELTPWWGPPSTLTYKNNVYGYGMGYDILRLQGTKLKLKVDDEEFEGTAYFQKVQVQAPSFPWYW
;
A
#
# COMPACT_ATOMS: atom_id res chain seq x y z
N MET A 1 -12.12 10.49 -16.57
CA MET A 1 -13.09 9.95 -15.59
C MET A 1 -12.94 10.77 -14.31
N LYS A 2 -13.98 10.93 -13.48
CA LYS A 2 -13.88 11.79 -12.27
C LYS A 2 -13.51 11.02 -11.00
N ASN A 3 -13.91 9.75 -10.90
CA ASN A 3 -13.66 8.89 -9.74
C ASN A 3 -13.37 7.45 -10.17
N PHE A 4 -12.76 6.68 -9.27
CA PHE A 4 -12.61 5.23 -9.42
C PHE A 4 -13.99 4.57 -9.33
N LEU A 5 -14.18 3.52 -10.11
CA LEU A 5 -15.42 2.75 -10.16
C LEU A 5 -15.26 1.37 -9.51
N GLY A 6 -16.36 0.66 -9.32
CA GLY A 6 -16.38 -0.64 -8.64
C GLY A 6 -16.73 -0.52 -7.15
N ASP A 7 -16.76 -1.66 -6.46
CA ASP A 7 -17.07 -1.70 -5.02
C ASP A 7 -15.80 -1.52 -4.18
N LEU A 8 -15.58 -0.27 -3.73
CA LEU A 8 -14.45 0.12 -2.90
C LEU A 8 -14.77 0.06 -1.39
N SER A 9 -15.98 -0.33 -0.99
CA SER A 9 -16.43 -0.30 0.42
C SER A 9 -15.57 -1.19 1.34
N SER A 10 -14.98 -2.25 0.80
CA SER A 10 -14.11 -3.17 1.55
C SER A 10 -12.63 -2.79 1.51
N LEU A 11 -12.25 -1.65 0.90
CA LEU A 11 -10.85 -1.30 0.68
C LEU A 11 -10.03 -1.29 1.97
N TRP A 12 -10.60 -0.82 3.07
CA TRP A 12 -9.89 -0.66 4.36
C TRP A 12 -10.07 -1.83 5.33
N ARG A 13 -10.83 -2.86 4.93
CA ARG A 13 -11.10 -4.05 5.76
C ARG A 13 -10.06 -5.14 5.56
N LEU A 14 -9.37 -5.56 6.61
CA LEU A 14 -8.42 -6.70 6.56
C LEU A 14 -8.98 -7.97 7.22
N ASP A 15 -10.19 -7.90 7.73
CA ASP A 15 -10.84 -8.93 8.54
C ASP A 15 -11.88 -9.75 7.74
N THR A 16 -11.84 -9.71 6.41
CA THR A 16 -12.83 -10.40 5.56
C THR A 16 -12.74 -11.91 5.64
N LEU A 17 -11.54 -12.46 5.86
CA LEU A 17 -11.30 -13.87 6.16
C LEU A 17 -10.68 -14.04 7.56
N PRO A 18 -11.09 -15.06 8.34
CA PRO A 18 -10.55 -15.30 9.68
C PRO A 18 -9.06 -15.64 9.65
N ALA A 19 -8.24 -14.92 10.42
CA ALA A 19 -6.79 -15.12 10.44
C ALA A 19 -6.38 -16.58 10.79
N ILE A 20 -5.56 -17.17 9.91
CA ILE A 20 -4.90 -18.46 10.11
C ILE A 20 -3.45 -18.23 10.54
N PRO A 21 -3.04 -18.72 11.72
CA PRO A 21 -1.68 -18.57 12.21
C PRO A 21 -0.62 -19.02 11.21
N ARG A 22 0.38 -18.17 10.97
CA ARG A 22 1.54 -18.31 10.06
C ARG A 22 1.20 -18.31 8.57
N LEU A 23 -0.08 -18.39 8.20
CA LEU A 23 -0.53 -18.43 6.81
C LEU A 23 -1.19 -17.13 6.36
N SER A 24 -1.82 -16.40 7.27
CA SER A 24 -2.50 -15.14 6.91
C SER A 24 -1.52 -13.99 6.79
N TRP A 25 -1.59 -13.33 5.63
CA TRP A 25 -0.76 -12.20 5.27
C TRP A 25 -1.62 -11.18 4.53
N TRP A 26 -1.52 -9.93 4.95
CA TRP A 26 -2.21 -8.79 4.38
C TRP A 26 -1.21 -7.74 3.93
N TRP A 27 -1.49 -7.13 2.79
CA TRP A 27 -0.73 -5.97 2.37
C TRP A 27 -1.47 -5.07 1.40
N TYR A 28 -1.09 -3.80 1.42
CA TYR A 28 -1.34 -2.85 0.37
C TYR A 28 -0.03 -2.60 -0.36
N TRP A 29 -0.06 -2.53 -1.68
CA TRP A 29 1.10 -2.09 -2.44
C TRP A 29 0.71 -1.26 -3.64
N ALA A 30 1.60 -0.35 -3.99
CA ALA A 30 1.53 0.44 -5.20
C ALA A 30 2.86 0.35 -5.94
N ILE A 31 2.80 0.23 -7.26
CA ILE A 31 3.96 0.38 -8.13
C ILE A 31 3.68 1.48 -9.14
N MET A 32 4.62 2.39 -9.24
CA MET A 32 4.53 3.66 -9.95
C MET A 32 5.63 3.71 -11.01
N TYR A 33 5.25 4.07 -12.22
CA TYR A 33 6.13 4.16 -13.38
C TYR A 33 6.11 5.58 -13.90
N VAL A 34 7.28 6.21 -13.96
CA VAL A 34 7.45 7.54 -14.59
C VAL A 34 8.53 7.46 -15.67
N PRO A 35 8.41 8.23 -16.76
CA PRO A 35 9.43 8.27 -17.81
C PRO A 35 10.79 8.70 -17.24
N ASP A 36 11.88 8.10 -17.73
CA ASP A 36 13.22 8.64 -17.46
C ASP A 36 13.53 9.77 -18.46
N PRO A 37 13.72 11.03 -18.01
CA PRO A 37 14.03 12.15 -18.90
C PRO A 37 15.34 11.96 -19.68
N ASP A 38 16.29 11.18 -19.14
CA ASP A 38 17.58 10.92 -19.79
C ASP A 38 17.49 9.81 -20.85
N ASN A 39 16.54 8.88 -20.72
CA ASN A 39 16.44 7.72 -21.59
C ASN A 39 14.99 7.22 -21.70
N PRO A 40 14.28 7.58 -22.79
CA PRO A 40 12.89 7.18 -23.00
C PRO A 40 12.65 5.67 -23.15
N ALA A 41 13.70 4.87 -23.34
CA ALA A 41 13.59 3.42 -23.48
C ALA A 41 13.44 2.69 -22.13
N ARG A 42 13.48 3.41 -21.00
CA ARG A 42 13.29 2.87 -19.65
C ARG A 42 12.43 3.82 -18.81
N SER A 43 11.91 3.27 -17.72
CA SER A 43 11.13 4.02 -16.73
C SER A 43 11.84 4.03 -15.39
N ARG A 44 11.73 5.13 -14.66
CA ARG A 44 11.98 5.15 -13.22
C ARG A 44 10.79 4.51 -12.52
N GLN A 45 11.05 3.83 -11.40
CA GLN A 45 10.05 2.98 -10.76
C GLN A 45 10.10 3.12 -9.24
N LEU A 46 8.95 3.42 -8.63
CA LEU A 46 8.77 3.42 -7.18
C LEU A 46 7.80 2.30 -6.79
N MET A 47 8.17 1.48 -5.82
CA MET A 47 7.25 0.54 -5.19
C MET A 47 7.22 0.79 -3.70
N ILE A 48 6.02 0.78 -3.14
CA ILE A 48 5.80 0.88 -1.70
C ILE A 48 4.79 -0.17 -1.25
N LEU A 49 5.04 -0.74 -0.07
CA LEU A 49 4.30 -1.83 0.53
C LEU A 49 4.03 -1.54 2.01
N TRP A 50 2.78 -1.71 2.43
CA TRP A 50 2.37 -1.77 3.83
C TRP A 50 1.91 -3.18 4.15
N SER A 51 2.61 -3.86 5.04
CA SER A 51 2.48 -5.31 5.18
C SER A 51 2.33 -5.76 6.63
N THR A 52 1.46 -6.74 6.87
CA THR A 52 1.34 -7.42 8.17
C THR A 52 1.05 -8.90 7.98
N LYS A 53 1.60 -9.75 8.84
CA LYS A 53 1.41 -11.20 8.81
C LYS A 53 1.05 -11.71 10.19
N GLU A 54 0.10 -12.64 10.25
CA GLU A 54 -0.22 -13.36 11.48
C GLU A 54 0.88 -14.38 11.75
N THR A 55 1.91 -13.99 12.51
CA THR A 55 3.04 -14.86 12.88
C THR A 55 3.72 -14.36 14.15
N SER A 56 4.44 -15.24 14.86
CA SER A 56 5.27 -14.82 16.00
C SER A 56 6.56 -14.14 15.56
N ALA A 57 7.10 -14.58 14.42
CA ALA A 57 8.28 -14.01 13.79
C ALA A 57 8.33 -14.44 12.32
N ILE A 58 9.00 -13.65 11.48
CA ILE A 58 9.34 -14.03 10.12
C ILE A 58 10.59 -13.29 9.68
N ARG A 59 11.37 -13.92 8.79
CA ARG A 59 12.50 -13.28 8.14
C ARG A 59 12.09 -12.87 6.73
N VAL A 60 12.24 -11.59 6.40
CA VAL A 60 11.87 -11.04 5.09
C VAL A 60 13.02 -10.17 4.60
N SER A 61 13.53 -10.44 3.40
CA SER A 61 14.74 -9.83 2.81
C SER A 61 15.90 -9.63 3.78
N GLY A 62 16.25 -10.70 4.52
CA GLY A 62 17.37 -10.70 5.46
C GLY A 62 17.05 -10.11 6.84
N HIS A 63 15.96 -9.32 6.97
CA HIS A 63 15.50 -8.68 8.19
C HIS A 63 14.58 -9.57 9.02
N TRP A 64 14.75 -9.59 10.34
CA TRP A 64 13.87 -10.34 11.25
C TRP A 64 12.78 -9.44 11.78
N TRP A 65 11.54 -9.71 11.39
CA TRP A 65 10.39 -9.02 11.91
C TRP A 65 9.66 -9.83 12.99
N ARG A 66 9.29 -9.17 14.08
CA ARG A 66 8.53 -9.73 15.20
C ARG A 66 7.39 -8.77 15.59
N PRO A 67 6.13 -9.04 15.22
CA PRO A 67 5.04 -8.08 15.38
C PRO A 67 4.74 -7.67 16.84
N GLY A 68 5.13 -8.50 17.82
CA GLY A 68 4.94 -8.24 19.26
C GLY A 68 3.48 -8.21 19.74
N SER A 69 2.52 -8.17 18.82
CA SER A 69 1.08 -8.09 19.05
C SER A 69 0.33 -8.70 17.85
N ARG A 70 -0.98 -8.83 17.95
CA ARG A 70 -1.86 -9.21 16.82
C ARG A 70 -2.64 -7.99 16.35
N MET A 71 -3.20 -8.09 15.14
CA MET A 71 -4.20 -7.13 14.66
C MET A 71 -5.36 -7.05 15.67
N SER A 72 -5.78 -5.82 15.98
CA SER A 72 -6.95 -5.54 16.80
C SER A 72 -7.93 -4.67 16.04
N THR A 73 -9.22 -4.91 16.27
CA THR A 73 -10.32 -4.12 15.71
C THR A 73 -11.04 -3.41 16.86
N ASP A 74 -11.37 -2.14 16.69
CA ASP A 74 -12.20 -1.40 17.65
C ASP A 74 -13.70 -1.58 17.38
N GLU A 75 -14.54 -0.95 18.21
CA GLU A 75 -16.00 -1.04 18.11
C GLU A 75 -16.61 -0.38 16.88
N HIS A 76 -15.85 0.49 16.20
CA HIS A 76 -16.25 1.20 14.99
C HIS A 76 -15.67 0.55 13.72
N GLY A 77 -14.92 -0.56 13.85
CA GLY A 77 -14.32 -1.28 12.73
C GLY A 77 -12.96 -0.75 12.28
N GLY A 78 -12.39 0.22 13.01
CA GLY A 78 -11.00 0.65 12.82
C GLY A 78 -10.03 -0.46 13.22
N LEU A 79 -8.90 -0.55 12.51
CA LEU A 79 -7.88 -1.57 12.75
C LEU A 79 -6.59 -0.93 13.25
N VAL A 80 -5.94 -1.61 14.18
CA VAL A 80 -4.53 -1.39 14.51
C VAL A 80 -3.77 -2.65 14.17
N VAL A 81 -2.82 -2.55 13.23
CA VAL A 81 -2.02 -3.67 12.75
C VAL A 81 -0.54 -3.46 13.05
N PRO A 82 0.15 -4.44 13.67
CA PRO A 82 1.61 -4.44 13.67
C PRO A 82 2.10 -4.84 12.28
N GLY A 83 3.09 -4.16 11.73
CA GLY A 83 3.54 -4.43 10.38
C GLY A 83 4.85 -3.76 10.01
N MET A 84 5.07 -3.66 8.71
CA MET A 84 6.21 -2.99 8.12
C MET A 84 5.80 -2.13 6.93
N VAL A 85 6.48 -1.00 6.79
CA VAL A 85 6.51 -0.20 5.56
C VAL A 85 7.82 -0.49 4.86
N CYS A 86 7.73 -0.90 3.59
CA CYS A 86 8.90 -1.21 2.77
C CYS A 86 8.77 -0.53 1.42
N ALA A 87 9.88 -0.06 0.87
CA ALA A 87 9.91 0.52 -0.45
C ALA A 87 11.25 0.30 -1.15
N TRP A 88 11.24 0.44 -2.47
CA TRP A 88 12.43 0.58 -3.30
C TRP A 88 12.21 1.61 -4.40
N TRP A 89 13.31 2.19 -4.88
CA TRP A 89 13.31 3.15 -5.98
C TRP A 89 14.36 2.79 -7.02
N TYR A 90 13.94 2.70 -8.28
CA TYR A 90 14.85 2.66 -9.42
C TYR A 90 14.86 4.03 -10.10
N ASP A 91 15.98 4.74 -10.04
CA ASP A 91 16.11 6.10 -10.59
C ASP A 91 16.32 6.13 -12.12
N GLY A 92 16.23 4.96 -12.77
CA GLY A 92 16.57 4.76 -14.18
C GLY A 92 17.99 4.21 -14.37
N LYS A 93 18.91 4.36 -13.43
CA LYS A 93 20.30 3.89 -13.52
C LYS A 93 20.63 2.88 -12.42
N ARG A 94 20.22 3.16 -11.19
CA ARG A 94 20.52 2.41 -9.97
C ARG A 94 19.24 2.05 -9.23
N MET A 95 19.26 0.86 -8.62
CA MET A 95 18.24 0.42 -7.67
C MET A 95 18.65 0.82 -6.24
N PHE A 96 17.73 1.45 -5.53
CA PHE A 96 17.79 1.72 -4.09
C PHE A 96 16.87 0.73 -3.38
N GLU A 97 17.44 -0.36 -2.89
CA GLU A 97 16.75 -1.44 -2.21
C GLU A 97 17.57 -1.90 -0.99
N PRO A 98 17.04 -1.71 0.24
CA PRO A 98 15.81 -1.01 0.56
C PRO A 98 15.96 0.51 0.37
N LEU A 99 14.91 1.15 -0.14
CA LEU A 99 14.71 2.60 0.03
C LEU A 99 14.17 2.90 1.44
N VAL A 100 13.25 2.03 1.89
CA VAL A 100 12.64 2.07 3.22
C VAL A 100 12.47 0.66 3.75
N LEU A 101 12.78 0.46 5.03
CA LEU A 101 12.53 -0.77 5.79
C LEU A 101 12.20 -0.43 7.25
N LYS A 102 10.93 -0.10 7.53
CA LYS A 102 10.47 0.33 8.86
C LYS A 102 9.50 -0.67 9.49
N GLU A 103 9.78 -1.09 10.72
CA GLU A 103 8.78 -1.75 11.56
C GLU A 103 7.91 -0.71 12.26
N CYS A 104 6.59 -0.88 12.22
CA CYS A 104 5.68 0.05 12.87
C CYS A 104 4.33 -0.60 13.22
N ARG A 105 3.51 0.12 13.97
CA ARG A 105 2.07 -0.13 14.00
C ARG A 105 1.41 0.80 12.99
N MET A 106 0.34 0.36 12.37
CA MET A 106 -0.42 1.15 11.41
C MET A 106 -1.89 1.16 11.84
N ALA A 107 -2.50 2.34 11.81
CA ALA A 107 -3.94 2.49 11.93
C ALA A 107 -4.57 2.35 10.53
N VAL A 108 -5.68 1.63 10.41
CA VAL A 108 -6.45 1.53 9.16
C VAL A 108 -7.89 1.88 9.49
N VAL A 109 -8.41 2.92 8.84
CA VAL A 109 -9.76 3.44 9.08
C VAL A 109 -10.45 3.72 7.75
N ASP A 110 -11.74 3.41 7.67
CA ASP A 110 -12.61 3.90 6.59
C ASP A 110 -13.22 5.26 6.96
N ASP A 111 -13.95 5.85 6.02
CA ASP A 111 -14.57 7.16 6.17
C ASP A 111 -15.78 7.18 7.11
N ASN A 112 -16.33 6.02 7.52
CA ASN A 112 -17.38 5.95 8.54
C ASN A 112 -16.83 6.01 9.97
N HIS A 113 -15.52 5.83 10.14
CA HIS A 113 -14.89 5.81 11.45
C HIS A 113 -14.88 7.21 12.10
N PRO A 114 -15.15 7.37 13.41
CA PRO A 114 -15.14 8.68 14.08
C PRO A 114 -13.82 9.45 14.05
N LEU A 115 -12.70 8.76 13.78
CA LEU A 115 -11.38 9.38 13.60
C LEU A 115 -11.18 9.99 12.20
N TRP A 116 -12.07 9.69 11.25
CA TRP A 116 -11.99 10.29 9.93
C TRP A 116 -12.28 11.80 10.04
N PRO A 117 -11.42 12.67 9.48
CA PRO A 117 -11.49 14.12 9.71
C PRO A 117 -12.66 14.83 8.98
N GLY A 118 -13.48 14.10 8.22
CA GLY A 118 -14.59 14.66 7.45
C GLY A 118 -15.83 13.78 7.49
N GLU A 119 -16.85 14.15 6.72
CA GLU A 119 -18.03 13.31 6.55
C GLU A 119 -17.73 12.14 5.60
N GLY A 120 -17.96 10.92 6.08
CA GLY A 120 -17.88 9.72 5.27
C GLY A 120 -19.19 9.36 4.59
N THR A 121 -19.06 8.57 3.52
CA THR A 121 -20.18 7.98 2.80
C THR A 121 -20.16 6.46 2.85
N GLY A 122 -19.09 5.84 3.36
CA GLY A 122 -18.92 4.39 3.40
C GLY A 122 -18.64 3.77 2.03
N THR A 123 -18.28 4.58 1.03
CA THR A 123 -18.17 4.13 -0.37
C THR A 123 -16.74 3.81 -0.81
N GLY A 124 -15.74 4.02 0.06
CA GLY A 124 -14.35 3.64 -0.21
C GLY A 124 -13.28 4.63 0.27
N ALA A 125 -13.65 5.83 0.71
CA ALA A 125 -12.69 6.73 1.34
C ALA A 125 -12.18 6.18 2.68
N GLY A 126 -10.98 6.59 3.08
CA GLY A 126 -10.29 6.07 4.24
C GLY A 126 -8.78 6.16 4.10
N ALA A 127 -8.06 5.65 5.09
CA ALA A 127 -6.61 5.69 5.11
C ALA A 127 -5.98 4.56 5.93
N LEU A 128 -4.77 4.21 5.53
CA LEU A 128 -3.77 3.49 6.32
C LEU A 128 -2.69 4.49 6.73
N VAL A 129 -2.46 4.62 8.03
CA VAL A 129 -1.56 5.59 8.64
C VAL A 129 -0.55 4.86 9.53
N PRO A 130 0.73 4.73 9.09
CA PRO A 130 1.80 4.23 9.95
C PRO A 130 2.07 5.20 11.10
N LEU A 131 2.20 4.66 12.31
CA LEU A 131 2.47 5.42 13.53
C LEU A 131 3.98 5.61 13.69
N LEU A 132 4.54 6.46 12.84
CA LEU A 132 5.95 6.85 12.78
C LEU A 132 6.07 8.38 12.86
N ASP A 133 7.30 8.87 13.06
CA ASP A 133 7.57 10.32 13.07
C ASP A 133 7.44 10.93 11.67
N GLU A 134 7.82 10.19 10.63
CA GLU A 134 7.62 10.57 9.24
C GLU A 134 6.32 10.02 8.65
N ASP A 135 5.81 10.68 7.60
CA ASP A 135 4.58 10.28 6.93
C ASP A 135 4.83 9.19 5.88
N PHE A 136 4.16 8.06 6.08
CA PHE A 136 4.13 6.91 5.17
C PHE A 136 2.69 6.53 4.83
N SER A 137 1.76 7.46 4.92
CA SER A 137 0.34 7.15 4.84
C SER A 137 -0.11 6.89 3.40
N LEU A 138 -1.19 6.11 3.29
CA LEU A 138 -1.89 5.78 2.07
C LEU A 138 -3.37 6.08 2.29
N GLY A 139 -4.04 6.80 1.39
CA GLY A 139 -5.47 7.05 1.55
C GLY A 139 -6.24 7.21 0.25
N MET A 140 -7.55 6.98 0.32
CA MET A 140 -8.50 7.28 -0.75
C MET A 140 -9.28 8.54 -0.37
N ARG A 141 -9.30 9.54 -1.26
CA ARG A 141 -10.06 10.77 -1.06
C ARG A 141 -11.58 10.52 -1.14
N PRO A 142 -12.40 11.34 -0.46
CA PRO A 142 -13.86 11.31 -0.58
C PRO A 142 -14.33 11.26 -2.04
N GLY A 143 -15.42 10.54 -2.29
CA GLY A 143 -15.95 10.36 -3.65
C GLY A 143 -15.12 9.44 -4.55
N ASN A 144 -14.11 8.76 -3.99
CA ASN A 144 -13.17 7.89 -4.70
C ASN A 144 -12.41 8.62 -5.82
N GLU A 145 -12.09 9.89 -5.62
CA GLU A 145 -11.52 10.78 -6.65
C GLU A 145 -10.04 10.52 -6.93
N SER A 146 -9.25 10.27 -5.88
CA SER A 146 -7.83 9.96 -6.00
C SER A 146 -7.33 9.15 -4.81
N ILE A 147 -6.25 8.40 -5.04
CA ILE A 147 -5.45 7.80 -3.97
C ILE A 147 -4.24 8.70 -3.77
N TRP A 148 -3.91 9.01 -2.52
CA TRP A 148 -2.69 9.72 -2.16
C TRP A 148 -1.77 8.79 -1.36
N LEU A 149 -0.46 8.98 -1.51
CA LEU A 149 0.55 8.28 -0.74
C LEU A 149 1.76 9.17 -0.45
N CYS A 150 2.32 9.00 0.74
CA CYS A 150 3.52 9.69 1.21
C CYS A 150 4.60 8.68 1.56
N LEU A 151 5.86 9.06 1.39
CA LEU A 151 7.02 8.23 1.67
C LEU A 151 8.25 9.09 1.93
N THR A 152 9.01 8.76 2.97
CA THR A 152 10.32 9.36 3.25
C THR A 152 11.40 8.28 3.23
N SER A 153 12.46 8.48 2.46
CA SER A 153 13.57 7.52 2.37
C SER A 153 14.36 7.40 3.68
N ASP A 154 14.85 6.20 3.98
CA ASP A 154 15.71 5.96 5.12
C ASP A 154 17.04 6.74 5.00
N ALA A 155 17.67 7.03 6.15
CA ALA A 155 18.90 7.80 6.21
C ALA A 155 20.04 7.14 5.41
N GLU A 156 20.12 5.82 5.46
CA GLU A 156 21.09 5.00 4.72
C GLU A 156 20.90 5.14 3.20
N ALA A 157 19.66 5.03 2.72
CA ALA A 157 19.37 5.20 1.29
C ALA A 157 19.70 6.62 0.80
N ARG A 158 19.41 7.64 1.61
CA ARG A 158 19.77 9.04 1.30
C ARG A 158 21.28 9.25 1.28
N ALA A 159 22.02 8.64 2.20
CA ALA A 159 23.49 8.68 2.20
C ALA A 159 24.08 8.04 0.94
N GLU A 160 23.37 7.08 0.34
CA GLU A 160 23.72 6.45 -0.92
C GLU A 160 23.25 7.22 -2.16
N GLY A 161 22.54 8.34 -1.99
CA GLY A 161 22.08 9.23 -3.07
C GLY A 161 20.62 9.05 -3.47
N ALA A 162 19.80 8.35 -2.68
CA ALA A 162 18.36 8.31 -2.93
C ALA A 162 17.70 9.67 -2.65
N PRO A 163 16.60 10.02 -3.35
CA PRO A 163 15.78 11.18 -3.01
C PRO A 163 15.29 11.13 -1.56
N MET A 164 14.98 12.28 -0.98
CA MET A 164 14.53 12.35 0.42
C MET A 164 13.06 11.98 0.56
N SER A 165 12.18 12.55 -0.26
CA SER A 165 10.73 12.44 -0.10
C SER A 165 10.03 12.14 -1.41
N PHE A 166 8.93 11.38 -1.30
CA PHE A 166 8.04 11.06 -2.41
C PHE A 166 6.60 11.33 -1.99
N GLU A 167 5.88 12.07 -2.82
CA GLU A 167 4.43 12.27 -2.69
C GLU A 167 3.79 11.85 -4.00
N ALA A 168 2.76 11.01 -3.94
CA ALA A 168 2.09 10.56 -5.15
C ALA A 168 0.58 10.73 -5.06
N GLU A 169 0.00 11.15 -6.18
CA GLU A 169 -1.44 11.19 -6.39
C GLU A 169 -1.82 10.33 -7.60
N LEU A 170 -2.61 9.30 -7.35
CA LEU A 170 -3.14 8.38 -8.35
C LEU A 170 -4.58 8.77 -8.65
N THR A 171 -4.86 9.09 -9.91
CA THR A 171 -6.20 9.47 -10.38
C THR A 171 -6.74 8.48 -11.42
N PRO A 172 -8.06 8.38 -11.57
CA PRO A 172 -8.68 7.55 -12.60
C PRO A 172 -8.20 7.92 -14.01
N TRP A 173 -7.74 6.94 -14.76
CA TRP A 173 -7.32 7.11 -16.15
C TRP A 173 -8.51 6.95 -17.11
N TRP A 174 -8.96 5.71 -17.33
CA TRP A 174 -10.09 5.40 -18.21
C TRP A 174 -10.66 4.00 -17.92
N GLY A 175 -11.92 3.81 -18.35
CA GLY A 175 -12.73 2.59 -18.29
C GLY A 175 -12.27 1.44 -17.36
N PRO A 176 -12.02 0.24 -17.92
CA PRO A 176 -11.72 -0.97 -17.13
C PRO A 176 -10.48 -0.88 -16.23
N PRO A 177 -9.32 -0.32 -16.65
CA PRO A 177 -8.13 -0.28 -15.80
C PRO A 177 -8.30 0.50 -14.49
N SER A 178 -9.15 1.54 -14.50
CA SER A 178 -9.48 2.36 -13.31
C SER A 178 -10.79 1.95 -12.63
N THR A 179 -11.31 0.78 -12.97
CA THR A 179 -12.41 0.13 -12.24
C THR A 179 -11.82 -0.92 -11.33
N LEU A 180 -12.17 -0.88 -10.05
CA LEU A 180 -11.70 -1.85 -9.08
C LEU A 180 -12.16 -3.25 -9.48
N THR A 181 -11.19 -4.15 -9.58
CA THR A 181 -11.46 -5.56 -9.80
C THR A 181 -11.31 -6.31 -8.50
N TYR A 182 -12.35 -7.06 -8.14
CA TYR A 182 -12.38 -7.93 -6.97
C TYR A 182 -12.22 -9.39 -7.41
N LYS A 183 -11.28 -10.09 -6.78
CA LYS A 183 -11.11 -11.54 -6.94
C LYS A 183 -10.93 -12.18 -5.57
N ASN A 184 -11.84 -13.06 -5.23
CA ASN A 184 -11.80 -13.88 -4.03
C ASN A 184 -11.89 -15.35 -4.40
N ASN A 185 -11.22 -16.21 -3.62
CA ASN A 185 -11.45 -17.65 -3.66
C ASN A 185 -11.15 -18.27 -2.29
N VAL A 186 -11.98 -19.22 -1.88
CA VAL A 186 -11.75 -20.05 -0.67
C VAL A 186 -11.62 -21.49 -1.13
N TYR A 187 -10.52 -22.12 -0.74
CA TYR A 187 -10.22 -23.52 -1.03
C TYR A 187 -9.99 -24.31 0.27
N GLY A 188 -9.59 -25.58 0.16
CA GLY A 188 -9.58 -26.52 1.27
C GLY A 188 -8.87 -25.99 2.53
N TYR A 189 -9.36 -26.42 3.70
CA TYR A 189 -8.85 -26.03 5.02
C TYR A 189 -8.98 -24.54 5.39
N GLY A 190 -9.97 -23.85 4.81
CA GLY A 190 -10.22 -22.43 5.10
C GLY A 190 -9.18 -21.49 4.49
N MET A 191 -8.27 -22.02 3.68
CA MET A 191 -7.28 -21.23 2.95
C MET A 191 -7.94 -20.48 1.80
N GLY A 192 -7.38 -19.35 1.42
CA GLY A 192 -8.00 -18.51 0.41
C GLY A 192 -7.19 -17.28 0.06
N TYR A 193 -7.77 -16.46 -0.79
CA TYR A 193 -7.29 -15.11 -1.04
C TYR A 193 -8.46 -14.17 -1.29
N ASP A 194 -8.22 -12.90 -1.00
CA ASP A 194 -9.09 -11.77 -1.24
C ASP A 194 -8.25 -10.63 -1.81
N ILE A 195 -8.56 -10.20 -3.03
CA ILE A 195 -7.71 -9.28 -3.77
C ILE A 195 -8.55 -8.20 -4.44
N LEU A 196 -8.20 -6.94 -4.15
CA LEU A 196 -8.70 -5.75 -4.84
C LEU A 196 -7.57 -5.14 -5.66
N ARG A 197 -7.85 -4.79 -6.93
CA ARG A 197 -6.82 -4.21 -7.82
C ARG A 197 -7.38 -3.08 -8.67
N LEU A 198 -6.60 -2.01 -8.77
CA LEU A 198 -6.70 -0.99 -9.81
C LEU A 198 -5.52 -1.23 -10.77
N GLN A 199 -5.84 -1.69 -11.98
CA GLN A 199 -4.83 -2.15 -12.93
C GLN A 199 -4.08 -1.00 -13.59
N GLY A 200 -4.70 0.17 -13.68
CA GLY A 200 -4.08 1.35 -14.27
C GLY A 200 -4.72 2.64 -13.77
N THR A 201 -3.87 3.53 -13.30
CA THR A 201 -4.20 4.89 -12.85
C THR A 201 -3.25 5.88 -13.52
N LYS A 202 -3.68 7.13 -13.65
CA LYS A 202 -2.74 8.23 -13.91
C LYS A 202 -2.01 8.55 -12.63
N LEU A 203 -0.73 8.86 -12.73
CA LEU A 203 0.11 9.20 -11.61
C LEU A 203 0.63 10.62 -11.77
N LYS A 204 0.55 11.40 -10.70
CA LYS A 204 1.45 12.52 -10.44
C LYS A 204 2.36 12.13 -9.31
N LEU A 205 3.66 12.12 -9.53
CA LEU A 205 4.67 11.77 -8.55
C LEU A 205 5.59 12.96 -8.36
N LYS A 206 5.66 13.47 -7.13
CA LYS A 206 6.65 14.45 -6.71
C LYS A 206 7.78 13.73 -5.99
N VAL A 207 9.01 13.93 -6.46
CA VAL A 207 10.24 13.39 -5.89
C VAL A 207 11.10 14.57 -5.49
N ASP A 208 11.29 14.77 -4.19
CA ASP A 208 11.83 16.01 -3.62
C ASP A 208 11.10 17.25 -4.18
N ASP A 209 11.75 18.05 -5.02
CA ASP A 209 11.17 19.25 -5.65
C ASP A 209 10.78 19.05 -7.13
N GLU A 210 10.96 17.84 -7.68
CA GLU A 210 10.66 17.52 -9.07
C GLU A 210 9.31 16.80 -9.22
N GLU A 211 8.51 17.20 -10.19
CA GLU A 211 7.21 16.58 -10.49
C GLU A 211 7.25 15.78 -11.80
N PHE A 212 6.66 14.59 -11.77
CA PHE A 212 6.58 13.66 -12.89
C PHE A 212 5.13 13.20 -13.12
N GLU A 213 4.78 13.00 -14.38
CA GLU A 213 3.54 12.32 -14.76
C GLU A 213 3.83 10.91 -15.24
N GLY A 214 2.97 9.96 -14.89
CA GLY A 214 3.16 8.56 -15.25
C GLY A 214 1.92 7.71 -15.07
N THR A 215 2.14 6.43 -14.78
CA THR A 215 1.07 5.48 -14.49
C THR A 215 1.38 4.70 -13.23
N ALA A 216 0.35 4.22 -12.56
CA ALA A 216 0.53 3.36 -11.39
C ALA A 216 -0.49 2.23 -11.33
N TYR A 217 -0.07 1.15 -10.68
CA TYR A 217 -0.87 0.00 -10.32
C TYR A 217 -1.00 -0.04 -8.80
N PHE A 218 -2.21 -0.32 -8.32
CA PHE A 218 -2.51 -0.40 -6.90
C PHE A 218 -3.24 -1.69 -6.57
N GLN A 219 -2.89 -2.31 -5.45
CA GLN A 219 -3.53 -3.54 -5.02
C GLN A 219 -3.52 -3.69 -3.50
N LYS A 220 -4.66 -4.16 -2.98
CA LYS A 220 -4.79 -4.73 -1.64
C LYS A 220 -4.90 -6.24 -1.77
N VAL A 221 -4.20 -6.95 -0.88
CA VAL A 221 -4.18 -8.40 -0.84
C VAL A 221 -4.39 -8.88 0.59
N GLN A 222 -5.21 -9.91 0.71
CA GLN A 222 -5.26 -10.81 1.84
C GLN A 222 -5.10 -12.23 1.30
N VAL A 223 -4.12 -12.96 1.83
CA VAL A 223 -3.85 -14.35 1.46
C VAL A 223 -3.76 -15.17 2.73
N GLN A 224 -4.39 -16.33 2.72
CA GLN A 224 -4.38 -17.31 3.80
C GLN A 224 -3.83 -18.61 3.26
N ALA A 225 -2.53 -18.62 2.94
CA ALA A 225 -1.91 -19.71 2.22
C ALA A 225 -0.41 -19.78 2.52
N PRO A 226 0.23 -20.94 2.32
CA PRO A 226 1.67 -21.04 2.25
C PRO A 226 2.19 -20.07 1.18
N SER A 227 2.83 -19.00 1.63
CA SER A 227 3.37 -17.92 0.81
C SER A 227 4.83 -17.71 1.21
N PHE A 228 5.70 -17.61 0.21
CA PHE A 228 7.11 -17.28 0.46
C PHE A 228 7.19 -15.87 1.01
N PRO A 229 7.95 -15.63 2.10
CA PRO A 229 8.20 -14.27 2.58
C PRO A 229 9.01 -13.49 1.54
N TRP A 230 8.32 -12.75 0.68
CA TRP A 230 8.92 -11.84 -0.28
C TRP A 230 8.64 -10.38 0.12
N TYR A 231 9.66 -9.53 0.00
CA TYR A 231 9.47 -8.16 -0.45
C TYR A 231 9.71 -8.17 -1.96
N TRP A 232 8.96 -7.36 -2.70
CA TRP A 232 9.39 -6.99 -4.05
C TRP A 232 10.51 -5.98 -3.94
#